data_AF-A0A955QJU6-F1
#
_entry.id   AF-A0A955QJU6-F1
#
_cell.length_a   1.000
_cell.length_b   1.000
_cell.length_c   1.000
_cell.angle_alpha   90.00
_cell.angle_beta   90.00
_cell.angle_gamma   90.00
#
_symmetry.space_group_name_H-M   'P 1'
#
loop_
_entity.id
_entity.type
_entity.pdbx_description
1 polymer ?
#
loop_
_entity_poly.entity_id
_entity_poly.type
_entity_poly.pdbx_seq_one_letter_code
_entity_poly.pdbx_strand_id
1 'polypeptide(L)'
;DIEEQTQIESFEVDCADQGQMGYRMVQDAMKFNLPYAVAFVDMRMPPGWDGVETVEHLWEEDPELQVVICTAFSDHAWEDVIKRLNKNDKLLILRKPFDNIEVWQLANSLTKRWSEARQAKSQLDLLAKWAEERAEDAVKVD
;
A
#
# COMPACT_ATOMS: atom_id res chain seq x y z
N ASP A 1 -39.05 -10.93 0.83
CA ASP A 1 -37.69 -11.47 0.99
C ASP A 1 -36.81 -10.91 -0.11
N ILE A 2 -36.10 -9.83 0.20
CA ILE A 2 -35.09 -9.25 -0.70
C ILE A 2 -33.79 -9.86 -0.21
N GLU A 3 -33.32 -10.90 -0.89
CA GLU A 3 -31.94 -11.35 -0.77
C GLU A 3 -31.06 -10.24 -1.35
N GLU A 4 -30.58 -9.33 -0.49
CA GLU A 4 -29.41 -8.51 -0.79
C GLU A 4 -28.25 -9.48 -1.05
N GLN A 5 -28.06 -9.82 -2.32
CA GLN A 5 -26.85 -10.48 -2.78
C GLN A 5 -25.69 -9.58 -2.38
N THR A 6 -25.00 -9.96 -1.31
CA THR A 6 -23.79 -9.29 -0.85
C THR A 6 -22.77 -9.49 -1.96
N GLN A 7 -22.65 -8.49 -2.85
CA GLN A 7 -21.71 -8.52 -3.95
C GLN A 7 -20.33 -8.52 -3.30
N ILE A 8 -19.65 -9.68 -3.33
CA ILE A 8 -18.29 -9.77 -2.82
C ILE A 8 -17.46 -8.81 -3.67
N GLU A 9 -16.96 -7.74 -3.05
CA GLU A 9 -16.09 -6.78 -3.74
C GLU A 9 -14.92 -7.54 -4.35
N SER A 10 -14.80 -7.44 -5.68
CA SER A 10 -13.76 -8.10 -6.45
C SER A 10 -12.54 -7.20 -6.56
N PHE A 11 -11.36 -7.76 -6.32
CA PHE A 11 -10.10 -7.04 -6.49
C PHE A 11 -9.62 -7.12 -7.94
N GLU A 12 -9.09 -6.02 -8.46
CA GLU A 12 -8.19 -6.05 -9.62
C GLU A 12 -6.80 -6.45 -9.12
N VAL A 13 -6.22 -7.49 -9.73
CA VAL A 13 -4.99 -8.12 -9.26
C VAL A 13 -4.03 -8.29 -10.42
N ASP A 14 -2.83 -7.76 -10.24
CA ASP A 14 -1.67 -8.03 -11.08
C ASP A 14 -0.67 -8.91 -10.36
N CYS A 15 0.09 -9.69 -11.13
CA CYS A 15 1.10 -10.61 -10.62
C CYS A 15 2.47 -10.27 -11.20
N ALA A 16 3.49 -10.25 -10.34
CA ALA A 16 4.88 -10.10 -10.73
C ALA A 16 5.71 -11.27 -10.20
N ASP A 17 6.51 -11.87 -11.07
CA ASP A 17 7.34 -13.04 -10.70
C ASP A 17 8.59 -12.65 -9.88
N GLN A 18 8.97 -11.36 -9.86
CA GLN A 18 10.15 -10.83 -9.17
C GLN A 18 9.95 -9.38 -8.72
N GLY A 19 10.71 -8.97 -7.70
CA GLY A 19 10.67 -7.62 -7.13
C GLY A 19 10.85 -6.51 -8.16
N GLN A 20 11.79 -6.65 -9.09
CA GLN A 20 12.03 -5.64 -10.12
C GLN A 20 10.82 -5.44 -11.07
N MET A 21 10.08 -6.51 -11.36
CA MET A 21 8.87 -6.41 -12.17
C MET A 21 7.76 -5.72 -11.38
N GLY A 22 7.55 -6.10 -10.12
CA GLY A 22 6.59 -5.45 -9.24
C GLY A 22 6.88 -3.95 -9.07
N TYR A 23 8.16 -3.58 -8.93
CA TYR A 23 8.57 -2.18 -8.91
C TYR A 23 8.18 -1.44 -10.18
N ARG A 24 8.49 -1.97 -11.37
CA ARG A 24 8.08 -1.35 -12.64
C ARG A 24 6.57 -1.18 -12.76
N MET A 25 5.79 -2.17 -12.32
CA MET A 25 4.33 -2.07 -12.30
C MET A 25 3.87 -0.91 -11.41
N VAL A 26 4.44 -0.76 -10.21
CA VAL A 26 4.14 0.38 -9.34
C VAL A 26 4.56 1.71 -9.97
N GLN A 27 5.73 1.80 -10.60
CA GLN A 27 6.14 3.02 -11.31
C GLN A 27 5.15 3.41 -12.41
N ASP A 28 4.71 2.43 -13.20
CA ASP A 28 3.78 2.68 -14.30
C ASP A 28 2.39 3.06 -13.76
N ALA A 29 1.88 2.35 -12.74
CA ALA A 29 0.66 2.70 -12.02
C ALA A 29 0.68 4.15 -11.50
N MET A 30 1.80 4.58 -10.90
CA MET A 30 1.98 5.96 -10.42
C MET A 30 1.97 6.97 -11.56
N LYS A 31 2.63 6.68 -12.70
CA LYS A 31 2.61 7.55 -13.89
C LYS A 31 1.22 7.71 -14.48
N PHE A 32 0.41 6.64 -14.49
CA PHE A 32 -0.96 6.66 -15.01
C PHE A 32 -2.00 7.10 -13.97
N ASN A 33 -1.58 7.48 -12.77
CA ASN A 33 -2.45 7.87 -11.65
C ASN A 33 -3.50 6.79 -11.32
N LEU A 34 -3.08 5.52 -11.42
CA LEU A 34 -3.82 4.33 -11.04
C LEU A 34 -3.01 3.52 -10.00
N PRO A 35 -2.71 4.12 -8.84
CA PRO A 35 -1.85 3.51 -7.82
C PRO A 35 -2.44 2.22 -7.23
N TYR A 36 -1.58 1.27 -6.91
CA TYR A 36 -1.98 0.08 -6.17
C TYR A 36 -2.26 0.43 -4.70
N ALA A 37 -3.30 -0.17 -4.14
CA ALA A 37 -3.62 0.01 -2.72
C ALA A 37 -2.75 -0.86 -1.81
N VAL A 38 -2.51 -2.10 -2.23
CA VAL A 38 -1.84 -3.14 -1.43
C VAL A 38 -0.92 -3.98 -2.31
N ALA A 39 0.27 -4.30 -1.80
CA ALA A 39 1.19 -5.28 -2.39
C ALA A 39 1.45 -6.45 -1.43
N PHE A 40 1.28 -7.68 -1.91
CA PHE A 40 1.73 -8.89 -1.22
C PHE A 40 3.08 -9.31 -1.80
N VAL A 41 4.12 -9.34 -0.96
CA VAL A 41 5.50 -9.52 -1.41
C VAL A 41 6.11 -10.74 -0.73
N ASP A 42 6.63 -11.70 -1.50
CA ASP A 42 7.36 -12.83 -0.92
C ASP A 42 8.70 -12.35 -0.32
N MET A 43 9.04 -12.85 0.88
CA MET A 43 10.31 -12.56 1.52
C MET A 43 11.51 -13.10 0.71
N ARG A 44 11.39 -14.26 0.05
CA ARG A 44 12.50 -14.90 -0.66
C ARG A 44 12.21 -15.03 -2.15
N MET A 45 12.88 -14.24 -2.98
CA MET A 45 12.71 -14.23 -4.43
C MET A 45 14.05 -14.31 -5.19
N PRO A 46 14.81 -15.42 -5.11
CA PRO A 46 16.00 -15.59 -5.93
C PRO A 46 15.65 -15.69 -7.43
N PRO A 47 16.53 -15.25 -8.36
CA PRO A 47 17.86 -14.65 -8.14
C PRO A 47 17.83 -13.12 -7.95
N GLY A 48 16.66 -12.49 -7.97
CA GLY A 48 16.51 -11.04 -7.91
C GLY A 48 16.46 -10.47 -6.49
N TRP A 49 15.73 -9.37 -6.35
CA TRP A 49 15.54 -8.68 -5.07
C TRP A 49 14.80 -9.57 -4.09
N ASP A 50 15.20 -9.56 -2.83
CA ASP A 50 14.40 -10.15 -1.77
C ASP A 50 13.18 -9.29 -1.44
N GLY A 51 12.31 -9.77 -0.56
CA GLY A 51 11.10 -9.05 -0.21
C GLY A 51 11.38 -7.72 0.50
N VAL A 52 12.51 -7.58 1.19
CA VAL A 52 12.84 -6.33 1.91
C VAL A 52 13.32 -5.28 0.93
N GLU A 53 14.28 -5.62 0.07
CA GLU A 53 14.80 -4.74 -0.98
C GLU A 53 13.67 -4.32 -1.94
N THR A 54 12.77 -5.25 -2.28
CA THR A 54 11.59 -4.93 -3.07
C THR A 54 10.76 -3.85 -2.39
N VAL A 55 10.41 -4.03 -1.12
CA VAL A 55 9.55 -3.09 -0.38
C VAL A 55 10.19 -1.72 -0.21
N GLU A 56 11.51 -1.64 -0.02
CA GLU A 56 12.23 -0.36 -0.01
C GLU A 56 11.99 0.41 -1.31
N HIS A 57 12.22 -0.23 -2.46
CA HIS A 57 12.01 0.40 -3.76
C HIS A 57 10.54 0.73 -4.03
N LEU A 58 9.60 -0.14 -3.62
CA LEU A 58 8.18 0.15 -3.77
C LEU A 58 7.77 1.43 -3.01
N TRP A 59 8.25 1.63 -1.77
CA TRP A 59 7.93 2.82 -1.00
C TRP A 59 8.70 4.07 -1.38
N GLU A 60 9.88 3.94 -2.01
CA GLU A 60 10.55 5.07 -2.66
C GLU A 60 9.68 5.66 -3.79
N GLU A 61 8.96 4.80 -4.52
CA GLU A 61 8.07 5.22 -5.60
C GLU A 61 6.67 5.61 -5.11
N ASP A 62 6.05 4.80 -4.25
CA ASP A 62 4.74 5.05 -3.65
C ASP A 62 4.78 4.92 -2.12
N PRO A 63 4.98 6.03 -1.38
CA PRO A 63 4.99 6.02 0.09
C PRO A 63 3.64 5.69 0.75
N GLU A 64 2.53 5.70 0.00
CA GLU A 64 1.18 5.42 0.50
C GLU A 64 0.80 3.94 0.38
N LEU A 65 1.50 3.18 -0.46
CA LEU A 65 1.28 1.75 -0.68
C LEU A 65 1.32 0.93 0.62
N GLN A 66 0.26 0.14 0.85
CA GLN A 66 0.26 -0.84 1.93
C GLN A 66 1.00 -2.10 1.49
N VAL A 67 1.77 -2.71 2.39
CA VAL A 67 2.59 -3.87 2.06
C VAL A 67 2.35 -4.99 3.06
N VAL A 68 2.17 -6.20 2.53
CA VAL A 68 2.18 -7.44 3.30
C VAL A 68 3.38 -8.27 2.85
N ILE A 69 4.34 -8.51 3.74
CA ILE A 69 5.41 -9.47 3.45
C ILE A 69 4.95 -10.88 3.83
N CYS A 70 4.99 -11.78 2.86
CA CYS A 70 4.68 -13.20 3.03
C CYS A 70 5.97 -13.98 3.31
N THR A 71 6.08 -14.65 4.46
CA THR A 71 7.33 -15.33 4.87
C THR A 71 7.11 -16.71 5.45
N ALA A 72 8.04 -17.65 5.20
CA ALA A 72 8.12 -18.94 5.89
C ALA A 72 9.22 -18.94 6.98
N PHE A 73 9.93 -17.83 7.18
CA PHE A 73 11.19 -17.77 7.93
C PHE A 73 11.00 -17.55 9.44
N SER A 74 11.94 -18.07 10.24
CA SER A 74 11.92 -18.00 11.72
C SER A 74 12.36 -16.63 12.28
N ASP A 75 11.97 -16.40 13.53
CA ASP A 75 11.90 -15.11 14.23
C ASP A 75 13.16 -14.22 14.21
N HIS A 76 14.36 -14.75 13.90
CA HIS A 76 15.61 -14.01 13.98
C HIS A 76 15.88 -13.06 12.81
N ALA A 77 15.27 -13.26 11.63
CA ALA A 77 15.39 -12.30 10.54
C ALA A 77 14.45 -11.09 10.69
N TRP A 78 13.44 -11.20 11.57
CA TRP A 78 12.36 -10.22 11.63
C TRP A 78 12.78 -8.89 12.26
N GLU A 79 13.64 -8.93 13.27
CA GLU A 79 14.17 -7.70 13.88
C GLU A 79 14.95 -6.85 12.89
N ASP A 80 15.72 -7.48 12.00
CA ASP A 80 16.51 -6.79 10.99
C ASP A 80 15.63 -6.23 9.88
N VAL A 81 14.57 -6.95 9.49
CA VAL A 81 13.55 -6.43 8.56
C VAL A 81 12.86 -5.20 9.14
N ILE A 82 12.42 -5.23 10.41
CA ILE A 82 11.79 -4.08 11.06
C ILE A 82 12.73 -2.87 11.13
N LYS A 83 14.00 -3.10 11.45
CA LYS A 83 15.02 -2.04 11.51
C LYS A 83 15.21 -1.38 10.14
N ARG A 84 15.33 -2.20 9.09
CA ARG A 84 15.56 -1.73 7.72
C ARG A 84 14.34 -1.00 7.15
N LEU A 85 13.14 -1.51 7.41
CA LEU A 85 11.87 -0.91 6.98
C LEU A 85 11.30 0.13 7.96
N ASN A 86 12.11 0.59 8.93
CA ASN A 86 11.87 1.70 9.85
C ASN A 86 10.50 1.70 10.56
N LYS A 87 10.00 0.52 10.98
CA LYS A 87 8.69 0.38 11.68
C LYS A 87 7.53 1.11 10.97
N ASN A 88 7.51 1.07 9.65
CA ASN A 88 6.44 1.67 8.85
C ASN A 88 5.09 1.03 9.22
N ASP A 89 4.11 1.87 9.57
CA ASP A 89 2.77 1.43 9.98
C ASP A 89 1.96 0.82 8.83
N LYS A 90 2.48 0.91 7.59
CA LYS A 90 1.94 0.32 6.36
C LYS A 90 2.44 -1.10 6.08
N LEU A 91 3.22 -1.69 6.99
CA LEU A 91 3.76 -3.04 6.86
C LEU A 91 3.02 -4.04 7.74
N LEU A 92 2.55 -5.13 7.14
CA LEU A 92 2.10 -6.32 7.86
C LEU A 92 2.88 -7.57 7.42
N ILE A 93 2.84 -8.61 8.25
CA ILE A 93 3.46 -9.91 7.96
C ILE A 93 2.40 -10.98 7.90
N LEU A 94 2.50 -11.80 6.87
CA LEU A 94 1.70 -13.00 6.70
C LEU A 94 2.61 -14.23 6.68
N ARG A 95 2.43 -15.13 7.65
CA ARG A 95 3.27 -16.32 7.79
C ARG A 95 2.76 -17.45 6.90
N LYS A 96 3.64 -18.14 6.19
CA LYS A 96 3.33 -19.31 5.36
C LYS A 96 3.37 -20.61 6.20
N PRO A 97 2.52 -21.60 5.89
CA PRO A 97 1.37 -21.49 5.00
C PRO A 97 0.26 -20.62 5.63
N PHE A 98 -0.47 -19.89 4.79
CA PHE A 98 -1.61 -19.04 5.18
C PHE A 98 -2.89 -19.54 4.50
N ASP A 99 -4.03 -19.19 5.06
CA ASP A 99 -5.36 -19.45 4.51
C ASP A 99 -5.82 -18.31 3.58
N ASN A 100 -6.68 -18.64 2.62
CA ASN A 100 -7.34 -17.66 1.75
C ASN A 100 -8.08 -16.58 2.54
N ILE A 101 -8.67 -16.93 3.69
CA ILE A 101 -9.36 -15.95 4.53
C ILE A 101 -8.41 -14.90 5.11
N GLU A 102 -7.18 -15.27 5.45
CA GLU A 102 -6.18 -14.33 5.99
C GLU A 102 -5.77 -13.32 4.91
N VAL A 103 -5.51 -13.82 3.69
CA VAL A 103 -5.17 -12.96 2.54
C VAL A 103 -6.32 -12.00 2.23
N TRP A 104 -7.55 -12.50 2.19
CA TRP A 104 -8.73 -11.68 1.90
C TRP A 104 -8.96 -10.61 2.97
N GLN A 105 -8.86 -10.98 4.25
CA GLN A 105 -9.00 -10.04 5.36
C GLN A 105 -7.94 -8.92 5.29
N LEU A 106 -6.69 -9.27 5.04
CA LEU A 106 -5.62 -8.29 4.89
C LEU A 106 -5.84 -7.39 3.67
N ALA A 107 -6.16 -7.96 2.52
CA ALA A 107 -6.44 -7.19 1.30
C ALA A 107 -7.57 -6.19 1.53
N ASN A 108 -8.68 -6.64 2.10
CA ASN A 108 -9.84 -5.79 2.38
C ASN A 108 -9.52 -4.68 3.40
N SER A 109 -8.94 -5.04 4.55
CA SER A 109 -8.62 -4.06 5.60
C SER A 109 -7.59 -3.02 5.15
N LEU A 110 -6.54 -3.45 4.43
CA LEU A 110 -5.50 -2.54 3.95
C LEU A 110 -5.97 -1.65 2.81
N THR A 111 -6.77 -2.17 1.88
CA THR A 111 -7.37 -1.37 0.80
C THR A 111 -8.26 -0.27 1.37
N LYS A 112 -9.10 -0.61 2.35
CA LYS A 112 -9.94 0.36 3.04
C LYS A 112 -9.11 1.43 3.74
N ARG A 113 -8.08 1.04 4.51
CA ARG A 113 -7.19 1.98 5.19
C ARG A 113 -6.49 2.92 4.20
N TRP A 114 -6.01 2.40 3.08
CA TRP A 114 -5.39 3.17 2.01
C TRP A 114 -6.35 4.21 1.43
N SER A 115 -7.58 3.79 1.12
CA SER A 115 -8.62 4.67 0.57
C SER A 115 -9.00 5.77 1.56
N GLU A 116 -9.18 5.43 2.83
CA GLU A 116 -9.50 6.39 3.89
C GLU A 116 -8.39 7.41 4.08
N ALA A 117 -7.12 6.99 4.07
CA ALA A 117 -5.98 7.88 4.18
C ALA A 117 -5.90 8.89 3.02
N ARG A 118 -6.11 8.42 1.78
CA ARG A 118 -6.13 9.31 0.59
C ARG A 118 -7.32 10.26 0.58
N GLN A 119 -8.49 9.80 1.03
CA GLN A 119 -9.67 10.65 1.16
C GLN A 119 -9.42 11.77 2.18
N ALA A 120 -8.88 11.42 3.35
CA ALA A 120 -8.55 12.39 4.39
C ALA A 120 -7.53 13.43 3.90
N LYS A 121 -6.47 12.98 3.21
CA LYS A 121 -5.47 13.87 2.61
C LYS A 121 -6.08 14.82 1.58
N SER A 122 -6.91 14.29 0.68
CA SER A 122 -7.58 15.10 -0.35
C SER A 122 -8.50 16.17 0.26
N GLN A 123 -9.19 15.85 1.36
CA GLN A 123 -10.01 16.81 2.09
C GLN A 123 -9.17 17.91 2.75
N LEU A 124 -8.03 17.55 3.35
CA LEU A 124 -7.11 18.52 3.95
C LEU A 124 -6.50 19.44 2.89
N ASP A 125 -6.10 18.90 1.73
CA ASP A 125 -5.55 19.68 0.62
C ASP A 125 -6.59 20.69 0.09
N LEU A 126 -7.86 20.28 -0.01
CA LEU A 126 -8.95 21.17 -0.41
C LEU A 126 -9.17 22.30 0.61
N LEU A 127 -9.17 21.98 1.90
CA LEU A 127 -9.32 22.96 2.96
C LEU A 127 -8.14 23.95 2.99
N ALA A 128 -6.92 23.47 2.78
CA ALA A 128 -5.72 24.30 2.71
C ALA A 128 -5.81 25.29 1.54
N LYS A 129 -6.23 24.82 0.37
CA LYS A 129 -6.44 25.67 -0.81
C LYS A 129 -7.46 26.80 -0.55
N TRP A 130 -8.61 26.49 0.05
CA TRP A 130 -9.60 27.51 0.39
C TRP A 130 -9.11 28.51 1.44
N ALA A 131 -8.27 28.07 2.38
CA ALA A 131 -7.68 28.95 3.37
C ALA A 131 -6.70 29.96 2.73
N GLU A 132 -5.89 29.50 1.76
CA GLU A 132 -4.97 30.33 1.00
C GLU A 132 -5.71 31.37 0.14
N GLU A 133 -6.74 30.95 -0.60
CA GLU A 133 -7.58 31.85 -1.41
C GLU A 133 -8.21 32.97 -0.56
N ARG A 134 -8.71 32.64 0.64
CA ARG A 134 -9.28 33.64 1.57
C ARG A 134 -8.24 34.57 2.16
N ALA A 135 -7.03 34.08 2.43
CA ALA A 135 -5.95 34.91 2.94
C ALA A 135 -5.50 35.95 1.90
N GLU A 136 -5.44 35.56 0.62
CA GLU A 136 -5.13 36.48 -0.47
C GLU A 136 -6.20 37.54 -0.69
N ASP A 137 -7.48 37.17 -0.61
CA ASP A 137 -8.59 38.11 -0.76
C ASP A 137 -8.62 39.14 0.37
N ALA A 138 -8.27 38.74 1.60
CA ALA A 138 -8.17 39.67 2.73
C ALA A 138 -7.03 40.69 2.56
N VAL A 139 -5.92 40.30 1.93
CA VAL A 139 -4.75 41.19 1.69
C VAL A 139 -4.99 42.16 0.53
N LYS A 140 -5.90 41.86 -0.40
CA LYS A 140 -6.22 42.75 -1.55
C LYS A 140 -7.25 43.84 -1.22
N VAL A 141 -7.90 43.76 -0.07
CA VAL A 141 -8.97 44.69 0.35
C VAL A 141 -8.45 45.84 1.23
N ASP A 142 -7.19 45.78 1.67
CA ASP A 142 -6.43 46.86 2.32
C ASP A 142 -5.53 47.62 1.31
#